data_AF-A0A9W9XXN2-F1
#
_entry.id   AF-A0A9W9XXN2-F1
#
_cell.length_a   1.000
_cell.length_b   1.000
_cell.length_c   1.000
_cell.angle_alpha   90.00
_cell.angle_beta   90.00
_cell.angle_gamma   90.00
#
_symmetry.space_group_name_H-M   'P 1'
#
loop_
_entity.id
_entity.type
_entity.pdbx_description
1 polymer ?
#
loop_
_entity_poly.entity_id
_entity_poly.type
_entity_poly.pdbx_seq_one_letter_code
_entity_poly.pdbx_strand_id
1 'polypeptide(L)'
;MATPIASPIRLSPHVQCIQQSSPYTNIYGNAPPEQKRWENPGGWGARHLNGTAPFTLWDEQKRKFRHPSRQDWTWIRNKFGEGTVHISGWLICVETASPPQPILLTLGTMPIIFVRPGEMFREPIPLSGYSNHRVSDPCPNVWWPKLTNPTKRQTMAVLTAIAPLARVRAAIFLPAWTIFELEFGDGRSYEKQSLPGVVAGRTALYHHGDKPFTSLTRPHFIDLSQVSAAGAAPQDDSNYLRRSVLTPGCRIESGFGLPGTPTEFKNAATACGIRIRNLAGEEMLTVANHGFLSSEEVYHPFVNGGDLIGEVVDARPELDIALVKLTPAASSSFTNSTFKPSHLLASSKPPKYSKAHGVKWTA
;
A
#
# COMPACT_ATOMS: atom_id res chain seq x y z
N MET A 1 -8.31 -38.32 33.49
CA MET A 1 -8.25 -36.99 34.14
C MET A 1 -8.10 -35.96 33.04
N ALA A 2 -9.09 -35.07 32.90
CA ALA A 2 -9.15 -34.08 31.82
C ALA A 2 -8.29 -32.85 32.15
N THR A 3 -7.53 -32.37 31.18
CA THR A 3 -6.76 -31.11 31.22
C THR A 3 -7.70 -29.89 31.19
N PRO A 4 -7.37 -28.78 31.89
CA PRO A 4 -8.21 -27.59 31.88
C PRO A 4 -8.06 -26.85 30.55
N ILE A 5 -9.18 -26.60 29.90
CA ILE A 5 -9.29 -25.80 28.69
C ILE A 5 -9.11 -24.33 29.06
N ALA A 6 -8.09 -23.70 28.50
CA ALA A 6 -7.87 -22.26 28.64
C ALA A 6 -9.08 -21.48 28.12
N SER A 7 -9.61 -20.57 28.94
CA SER A 7 -10.76 -19.75 28.57
C SER A 7 -10.42 -18.82 27.40
N PRO A 8 -11.25 -18.75 26.35
CA PRO A 8 -11.02 -17.85 25.23
C PRO A 8 -11.22 -16.39 25.67
N ILE A 9 -10.31 -15.53 25.22
CA ILE A 9 -10.34 -14.08 25.39
C ILE A 9 -11.71 -13.56 24.90
N ARG A 10 -12.47 -12.88 25.78
CA ARG A 10 -13.72 -12.20 25.40
C ARG A 10 -13.38 -11.00 24.51
N LEU A 11 -13.53 -11.17 23.21
CA LEU A 11 -13.56 -10.10 22.22
C LEU A 11 -14.85 -9.28 22.36
N SER A 12 -14.82 -8.02 21.95
CA SER A 12 -16.00 -7.16 21.99
C SER A 12 -17.11 -7.72 21.08
N PRO A 13 -18.41 -7.46 21.37
CA PRO A 13 -19.52 -7.99 20.58
C PRO A 13 -19.45 -7.63 19.09
N HIS A 14 -18.86 -6.48 18.77
CA HIS A 14 -18.67 -6.01 17.41
C HIS A 14 -17.55 -6.79 16.68
N VAL A 15 -16.45 -7.12 17.37
CA VAL A 15 -15.33 -7.91 16.82
C VAL A 15 -15.70 -9.40 16.71
N GLN A 16 -16.51 -9.93 17.63
CA GLN A 16 -17.07 -11.29 17.52
C GLN A 16 -18.03 -11.40 16.34
N CYS A 17 -18.87 -10.38 16.11
CA CYS A 17 -19.73 -10.31 14.95
C CYS A 17 -18.92 -10.32 13.64
N ILE A 18 -17.83 -9.54 13.56
CA ILE A 18 -16.95 -9.48 12.38
C ILE A 18 -16.17 -10.78 12.17
N GLN A 19 -15.68 -11.44 13.22
CA GLN A 19 -15.00 -12.74 13.08
C GLN A 19 -15.97 -13.90 12.77
N GLN A 20 -17.21 -13.84 13.25
CA GLN A 20 -18.25 -14.82 12.92
C GLN A 20 -18.86 -14.59 11.53
N SER A 21 -18.73 -13.38 10.98
CA SER A 21 -19.23 -13.02 9.63
C SER A 21 -18.14 -12.92 8.56
N SER A 22 -16.85 -13.05 8.92
CA SER A 22 -15.72 -12.96 8.00
C SER A 22 -14.99 -14.31 7.86
N PRO A 23 -14.99 -14.93 6.67
CA PRO A 23 -14.32 -16.22 6.43
C PRO A 23 -12.81 -16.11 6.13
N TYR A 24 -12.18 -14.94 6.31
CA TYR A 24 -10.80 -14.69 5.86
C TYR A 24 -9.77 -14.80 7.00
N THR A 25 -9.21 -16.00 7.23
CA THR A 25 -8.20 -16.25 8.29
C THR A 25 -6.73 -16.17 7.84
N ASN A 26 -6.39 -15.97 6.57
CA ASN A 26 -4.97 -15.96 6.17
C ASN A 26 -4.67 -15.13 4.92
N ILE A 27 -4.18 -13.90 5.13
CA ILE A 27 -3.95 -12.87 4.11
C ILE A 27 -2.53 -12.98 3.49
N TYR A 28 -1.64 -13.83 4.04
CA TYR A 28 -0.22 -13.88 3.63
C TYR A 28 0.16 -15.03 2.69
N GLY A 29 -0.77 -15.95 2.38
CA GLY A 29 -0.43 -17.19 1.68
C GLY A 29 -0.38 -17.13 0.15
N ASN A 30 -1.00 -16.14 -0.50
CA ASN A 30 -1.40 -16.29 -1.92
C ASN A 30 -1.03 -15.12 -2.86
N ALA A 31 -0.04 -14.28 -2.56
CA ALA A 31 0.45 -13.27 -3.51
C ALA A 31 0.94 -13.92 -4.84
N PRO A 32 0.90 -13.24 -6.01
CA PRO A 32 1.72 -13.64 -7.17
C PRO A 32 3.18 -13.82 -6.72
N PRO A 33 4.03 -14.60 -7.41
CA PRO A 33 5.45 -14.40 -7.23
C PRO A 33 5.69 -12.93 -7.54
N GLU A 34 5.96 -12.14 -6.50
CA GLU A 34 6.33 -10.75 -6.64
C GLU A 34 7.41 -10.75 -7.72
N GLN A 35 7.30 -9.88 -8.75
CA GLN A 35 8.54 -9.48 -9.42
C GLN A 35 9.54 -9.25 -8.29
N LYS A 36 10.73 -9.85 -8.35
CA LYS A 36 11.75 -9.65 -7.31
C LYS A 36 12.12 -8.16 -7.32
N ARG A 37 11.27 -7.36 -6.69
CA ARG A 37 11.36 -5.92 -6.46
C ARG A 37 12.47 -5.66 -5.47
N TRP A 38 12.86 -6.69 -4.74
CA TRP A 38 13.88 -6.65 -3.71
C TRP A 38 14.87 -7.78 -3.94
N GLU A 39 16.15 -7.43 -3.97
CA GLU A 39 17.22 -8.36 -3.69
C GLU A 39 17.35 -8.49 -2.17
N ASN A 40 17.45 -9.72 -1.65
CA ASN A 40 17.50 -10.03 -0.21
C ASN A 40 16.31 -9.47 0.60
N PRO A 41 15.05 -9.80 0.22
CA PRO A 41 13.86 -9.28 0.91
C PRO A 41 13.86 -9.68 2.39
N GLY A 42 13.46 -8.73 3.26
CA GLY A 42 13.32 -8.93 4.70
C GLY A 42 14.58 -8.66 5.54
N GLY A 43 15.73 -8.40 4.90
CA GLY A 43 16.95 -7.93 5.56
C GLY A 43 17.12 -6.41 5.50
N TRP A 44 17.94 -5.85 6.40
CA TRP A 44 18.31 -4.43 6.36
C TRP A 44 19.19 -4.08 5.15
N GLY A 45 19.88 -5.07 4.56
CA GLY A 45 20.64 -4.92 3.31
C GLY A 45 19.82 -5.13 2.03
N ALA A 46 18.49 -5.03 2.09
CA ALA A 46 17.65 -5.22 0.91
C ALA A 46 17.89 -4.12 -0.14
N ARG A 47 17.93 -4.49 -1.42
CA ARG A 47 18.04 -3.54 -2.53
C ARG A 47 16.75 -3.53 -3.33
N HIS A 48 16.17 -2.37 -3.56
CA HIS A 48 15.04 -2.25 -4.47
C HIS A 48 15.50 -2.41 -5.94
N LEU A 49 14.66 -2.95 -6.82
CA LEU A 49 14.96 -3.20 -8.24
C LEU A 49 15.42 -1.94 -8.99
N ASN A 50 14.87 -0.78 -8.63
CA ASN A 50 15.29 0.50 -9.22
C ASN A 50 16.66 0.99 -8.70
N GLY A 51 17.23 0.34 -7.69
CA GLY A 51 18.48 0.73 -7.03
C GLY A 51 19.72 0.53 -7.89
N THR A 52 20.05 1.53 -8.71
CA THR A 52 21.13 1.49 -9.73
C THR A 52 22.54 1.71 -9.20
N ALA A 53 22.73 1.93 -7.89
CA ALA A 53 24.06 2.20 -7.35
C ALA A 53 24.97 0.96 -7.48
N PRO A 54 26.17 1.10 -8.10
CA PRO A 54 27.07 -0.02 -8.37
C PRO A 54 27.82 -0.53 -7.14
N PHE A 55 27.48 -0.04 -5.95
CA PHE A 55 28.10 -0.36 -4.67
C PHE A 55 27.04 -0.74 -3.63
N THR A 56 27.49 -1.36 -2.53
CA THR A 56 26.69 -1.60 -1.33
C THR A 56 27.24 -0.80 -0.15
N LEU A 57 26.35 -0.19 0.62
CA LEU A 57 26.64 0.44 1.91
C LEU A 57 26.37 -0.53 3.08
N TRP A 58 25.69 -1.65 2.83
CA TRP A 58 25.46 -2.68 3.84
C TRP A 58 26.69 -3.60 3.98
N ASP A 59 27.19 -3.71 5.21
CA ASP A 59 28.20 -4.68 5.64
C ASP A 59 27.49 -5.85 6.32
N GLU A 60 27.32 -6.95 5.59
CA GLU A 60 26.60 -8.16 6.05
C GLU A 60 27.28 -8.78 7.28
N GLN A 61 28.62 -8.80 7.33
CA GLN A 61 29.36 -9.41 8.43
C GLN A 61 29.19 -8.60 9.72
N LYS A 62 29.25 -7.27 9.63
CA LYS A 62 29.12 -6.38 10.78
C LYS A 62 27.66 -5.98 11.07
N ARG A 63 26.72 -6.39 10.21
CA ARG A 63 25.29 -6.03 10.25
C ARG A 63 25.07 -4.53 10.46
N LYS A 64 25.79 -3.73 9.69
CA LYS A 64 25.72 -2.27 9.78
C LYS A 64 25.87 -1.61 8.42
N PHE A 65 25.37 -0.40 8.32
CA PHE A 65 25.71 0.45 7.21
C PHE A 65 27.06 1.13 7.43
N ARG A 66 27.88 1.19 6.38
CA ARG A 66 29.08 2.01 6.34
C ARG A 66 28.77 3.37 5.71
N HIS A 67 29.58 4.37 6.01
CA HIS A 67 29.56 5.62 5.26
C HIS A 67 30.02 5.39 3.81
N PRO A 68 29.51 6.18 2.85
CA PRO A 68 29.98 6.15 1.46
C PRO A 68 31.48 6.45 1.39
N SER A 69 32.17 5.71 0.52
CA SER A 69 33.57 5.95 0.19
C SER A 69 33.73 7.22 -0.65
N ARG A 70 34.96 7.68 -0.91
CA ARG A 70 35.20 8.81 -1.82
C ARG A 70 34.63 8.54 -3.23
N GLN A 71 34.73 7.30 -3.72
CA GLN A 71 34.20 6.92 -5.03
C GLN A 71 32.66 6.88 -5.02
N ASP A 72 32.07 6.37 -3.94
CA ASP A 72 30.61 6.35 -3.76
C ASP A 72 30.07 7.79 -3.75
N TRP A 73 30.75 8.71 -3.04
CA TRP A 73 30.39 10.12 -3.00
C TRP A 73 30.46 10.81 -4.36
N THR A 74 31.48 10.51 -5.16
CA THR A 74 31.57 11.02 -6.54
C THR A 74 30.40 10.50 -7.37
N TRP A 75 30.05 9.22 -7.25
CA TRP A 75 28.90 8.66 -7.97
C TRP A 75 27.58 9.29 -7.54
N ILE A 76 27.36 9.45 -6.23
CA ILE A 76 26.13 10.05 -5.66
C ILE A 76 25.95 11.47 -6.19
N ARG A 77 27.00 12.30 -6.15
CA ARG A 77 26.94 13.68 -6.65
C ARG A 77 26.73 13.75 -8.16
N ASN A 78 27.42 12.90 -8.93
CA ASN A 78 27.19 12.82 -10.37
C ASN A 78 25.74 12.41 -10.71
N LYS A 79 25.12 11.57 -9.87
CA LYS A 79 23.77 11.05 -10.11
C LYS A 79 22.66 12.01 -9.70
N PHE A 80 22.80 12.70 -8.57
CA PHE A 80 21.73 13.50 -7.96
C PHE A 80 22.02 15.02 -7.90
N GLY A 81 23.23 15.44 -8.28
CA GLY A 81 23.70 16.81 -8.24
C GLY A 81 24.54 17.13 -7.00
N GLU A 82 24.91 18.40 -6.86
CA GLU A 82 25.74 18.93 -5.77
C GLU A 82 24.94 19.30 -4.50
N GLY A 83 23.71 18.79 -4.35
CA GLY A 83 22.88 19.04 -3.16
C GLY A 83 23.45 18.38 -1.90
N THR A 84 22.97 18.81 -0.73
CA THR A 84 23.39 18.23 0.56
C THR A 84 22.92 16.79 0.68
N VAL A 85 23.79 15.93 1.20
CA VAL A 85 23.45 14.56 1.54
C VAL A 85 23.62 14.35 3.03
N HIS A 86 22.53 14.00 3.69
CA HIS A 86 22.50 13.68 5.11
C HIS A 86 22.42 12.17 5.30
N ILE A 87 23.17 11.63 6.25
CA ILE A 87 23.14 10.20 6.58
C ILE A 87 22.85 10.08 8.07
N SER A 88 21.73 9.45 8.40
CA SER A 88 21.35 9.10 9.77
C SER A 88 21.33 7.59 9.91
N GLY A 89 22.44 7.00 10.37
CA GLY A 89 22.60 5.60 10.82
C GLY A 89 22.15 4.47 9.85
N TRP A 90 20.86 4.46 9.51
CA TRP A 90 20.14 3.51 8.67
C TRP A 90 19.41 4.15 7.48
N LEU A 91 19.49 5.46 7.30
CA LEU A 91 18.76 6.23 6.29
C LEU A 91 19.67 7.29 5.66
N ILE A 92 19.58 7.47 4.35
CA ILE A 92 20.22 8.57 3.62
C ILE A 92 19.15 9.51 3.08
N CYS A 93 19.36 10.81 3.23
CA CYS A 93 18.54 11.86 2.65
C CYS A 93 19.37 12.62 1.62
N VAL A 94 18.85 12.76 0.41
CA VAL A 94 19.49 13.50 -0.67
C VAL A 94 18.64 14.71 -1.03
N GLU A 95 19.23 15.88 -0.89
CA GLU A 95 18.66 17.13 -1.36
C GLU A 95 18.84 17.22 -2.88
N THR A 96 17.75 17.36 -3.62
CA THR A 96 17.82 17.51 -5.08
C THR A 96 16.56 18.17 -5.63
N ALA A 97 16.73 19.03 -6.64
CA ALA A 97 15.61 19.60 -7.39
C ALA A 97 14.99 18.60 -8.37
N SER A 98 15.74 17.54 -8.71
CA SER A 98 15.41 16.61 -9.79
C SER A 98 15.52 15.17 -9.29
N PRO A 99 14.61 14.71 -8.40
CA PRO A 99 14.63 13.34 -7.92
C PRO A 99 14.45 12.35 -9.10
N PRO A 100 15.08 11.18 -9.02
CA PRO A 100 14.98 10.17 -10.07
C PRO A 100 13.53 9.71 -10.27
N GLN A 101 13.17 9.39 -11.51
CA GLN A 101 11.88 8.79 -11.88
C GLN A 101 12.11 7.42 -12.53
N PRO A 102 11.57 6.32 -11.96
CA PRO A 102 10.82 6.26 -10.71
C PRO A 102 11.69 6.59 -9.48
N ILE A 103 11.05 7.06 -8.41
CA ILE A 103 11.72 7.38 -7.15
C ILE A 103 12.49 6.15 -6.64
N LEU A 104 13.76 6.36 -6.33
CA LEU A 104 14.59 5.32 -5.73
C LEU A 104 14.20 5.13 -4.27
N LEU A 105 14.03 3.87 -3.86
CA LEU A 105 13.74 3.52 -2.47
C LEU A 105 15.00 3.11 -1.69
N THR A 106 16.08 2.76 -2.40
CA THR A 106 17.37 2.42 -1.80
C THR A 106 18.53 2.99 -2.59
N LEU A 107 19.58 3.45 -1.89
CA LEU A 107 20.88 3.84 -2.42
C LEU A 107 21.95 2.96 -1.80
N GLY A 108 22.56 2.08 -2.61
CA GLY A 108 23.53 1.09 -2.13
C GLY A 108 22.97 0.25 -0.97
N THR A 109 21.73 -0.22 -1.11
CA THR A 109 20.95 -0.97 -0.09
C THR A 109 20.54 -0.20 1.17
N MET A 110 20.92 1.07 1.33
CA MET A 110 20.41 1.92 2.40
C MET A 110 19.10 2.58 1.95
N PRO A 111 18.03 2.60 2.78
CA PRO A 111 16.85 3.41 2.53
C PRO A 111 17.21 4.86 2.18
N ILE A 112 16.57 5.41 1.14
CA ILE A 112 16.80 6.80 0.70
C ILE A 112 15.51 7.62 0.70
N ILE A 113 15.63 8.89 1.11
CA ILE A 113 14.60 9.93 0.97
C ILE A 113 15.17 11.07 0.12
N PHE A 114 14.32 11.68 -0.70
CA PHE A 114 14.64 12.89 -1.45
C PHE A 114 13.86 14.07 -0.89
N VAL A 115 14.54 15.21 -0.71
CA VAL A 115 13.94 16.48 -0.26
C VAL A 115 14.32 17.60 -1.22
N ARG A 116 13.55 18.70 -1.23
CA ARG A 116 13.86 19.84 -2.11
C ARG A 116 15.08 20.61 -1.61
N PRO A 117 15.76 21.37 -2.50
CA PRO A 117 16.82 22.24 -2.07
C PRO A 117 16.40 23.26 -1.01
N GLY A 118 17.20 23.39 0.05
CA GLY A 118 16.93 24.23 1.22
C GLY A 118 15.90 23.66 2.21
N GLU A 119 15.30 22.50 1.94
CA GLU A 119 14.33 21.88 2.83
C GLU A 119 15.04 21.18 4.02
N MET A 120 14.62 21.50 5.24
CA MET A 120 15.16 20.86 6.43
C MET A 120 14.71 19.40 6.48
N PHE A 121 15.66 18.47 6.36
CA PHE A 121 15.38 17.06 6.57
C PHE A 121 14.88 16.81 8.01
N ARG A 122 13.66 16.30 8.12
CA ARG A 122 13.11 15.78 9.37
C ARG A 122 13.02 14.28 9.26
N GLU A 123 13.63 13.58 10.21
CA GLU A 123 13.48 12.13 10.30
C GLU A 123 11.99 11.76 10.41
N PRO A 124 11.55 10.68 9.75
CA PRO A 124 10.17 10.24 9.84
C PRO A 124 9.94 9.61 11.22
N ILE A 125 9.69 10.44 12.23
CA ILE A 125 9.38 10.04 13.60
C ILE A 125 8.09 10.71 14.09
N PRO A 126 7.29 10.06 14.96
CA PRO A 126 6.10 10.66 15.54
C PRO A 126 6.41 11.87 16.42
N LEU A 127 5.51 12.87 16.44
CA LEU A 127 5.67 14.12 17.20
C LEU A 127 4.78 14.23 18.46
N SER A 128 4.18 13.12 18.91
CA SER A 128 3.17 13.14 20.00
C SER A 128 3.69 13.62 21.37
N GLY A 129 5.00 13.51 21.62
CA GLY A 129 5.62 13.93 22.88
C GLY A 129 5.25 13.09 24.10
N TYR A 130 4.66 11.90 23.93
CA TYR A 130 4.27 11.03 25.04
C TYR A 130 5.45 10.31 25.70
N SER A 131 6.56 10.13 24.99
CA SER A 131 7.74 9.42 25.45
C SER A 131 8.44 10.14 26.63
N ASN A 132 8.78 9.39 27.68
CA ASN A 132 9.51 9.87 28.85
C ASN A 132 10.60 8.89 29.30
N HIS A 133 11.85 9.30 29.20
CA HIS A 133 13.02 8.49 29.60
C HIS A 133 13.07 8.15 31.09
N ARG A 134 12.29 8.85 31.94
CA ARG A 134 12.21 8.59 33.38
C ARG A 134 11.19 7.52 33.75
N VAL A 135 10.23 7.24 32.86
CA VAL A 135 9.33 6.10 33.04
C VAL A 135 10.14 4.84 32.74
N SER A 136 10.10 3.89 33.68
CA SER A 136 10.90 2.66 33.61
C SER A 136 10.59 1.85 32.35
N ASP A 137 11.62 1.20 31.80
CA ASP A 137 11.44 0.24 30.71
C ASP A 137 10.56 -0.91 31.22
N PRO A 138 9.41 -1.20 30.58
CA PRO A 138 8.50 -2.24 31.05
C PRO A 138 9.02 -3.66 30.75
N CYS A 139 10.06 -3.81 29.91
CA CYS A 139 10.64 -5.12 29.58
C CYS A 139 12.17 -5.05 29.32
N PRO A 140 12.98 -4.66 30.33
CA PRO A 140 14.41 -4.40 30.15
C PRO A 140 15.23 -5.65 29.80
N ASN A 141 14.70 -6.84 30.10
CA ASN A 141 15.35 -8.12 29.82
C ASN A 141 15.09 -8.61 28.37
N VAL A 142 14.22 -7.93 27.62
CA VAL A 142 14.00 -8.25 26.21
C VAL A 142 14.99 -7.45 25.39
N TRP A 143 15.85 -8.14 24.64
CA TRP A 143 16.88 -7.50 23.83
C TRP A 143 17.14 -8.26 22.53
N TRP A 144 17.49 -7.51 21.49
CA TRP A 144 18.03 -8.03 20.23
C TRP A 144 19.01 -7.01 19.60
N PRO A 145 19.95 -7.46 18.74
CA PRO A 145 20.94 -6.58 18.14
C PRO A 145 20.31 -5.43 17.31
N LYS A 146 21.02 -4.30 17.22
CA LYS A 146 20.66 -3.22 16.28
C LYS A 146 20.68 -3.75 14.84
N LEU A 147 19.88 -3.14 13.95
CA LEU A 147 19.74 -3.57 12.55
C LEU A 147 19.43 -5.07 12.40
N THR A 148 18.62 -5.60 13.32
CA THR A 148 17.99 -6.92 13.22
C THR A 148 16.52 -6.81 13.60
N ASN A 149 15.69 -7.65 12.97
CA ASN A 149 14.28 -7.72 13.30
C ASN A 149 14.07 -8.56 14.57
N PRO A 150 13.16 -8.17 15.48
CA PRO A 150 12.82 -9.00 16.61
C PRO A 150 12.18 -10.33 16.17
N THR A 151 12.43 -11.38 16.94
CA THR A 151 11.71 -12.64 16.81
C THR A 151 10.26 -12.48 17.27
N LYS A 152 9.37 -13.39 16.84
CA LYS A 152 7.97 -13.42 17.32
C LYS A 152 7.86 -13.40 18.85
N ARG A 153 8.73 -14.13 19.56
CA ARG A 153 8.75 -14.17 21.02
C ARG A 153 9.12 -12.81 21.62
N GLN A 154 10.13 -12.13 21.07
CA GLN A 154 10.52 -10.79 21.50
C GLN A 154 9.40 -9.78 21.22
N THR A 155 8.81 -9.82 20.03
CA THR A 155 7.65 -8.98 19.67
C THR A 155 6.50 -9.16 20.64
N MET A 156 6.12 -10.42 20.94
CA MET A 156 5.07 -10.71 21.91
C MET A 156 5.41 -10.19 23.32
N ALA A 157 6.66 -10.34 23.77
CA ALA A 157 7.08 -9.85 25.08
C ALA A 157 6.98 -8.31 25.16
N VAL A 158 7.42 -7.60 24.12
CA VAL A 158 7.28 -6.14 24.03
C VAL A 158 5.81 -5.71 24.06
N LEU A 159 4.96 -6.32 23.23
CA LEU A 159 3.54 -5.99 23.15
C LEU A 159 2.79 -6.31 24.45
N THR A 160 3.15 -7.41 25.11
CA THR A 160 2.57 -7.78 26.42
C THR A 160 2.97 -6.78 27.50
N ALA A 161 4.23 -6.31 27.49
CA ALA A 161 4.74 -5.37 28.48
C ALA A 161 4.16 -3.96 28.32
N ILE A 162 3.85 -3.53 27.09
CA ILE A 162 3.27 -2.20 26.83
C ILE A 162 1.75 -2.15 27.01
N ALA A 163 1.05 -3.28 26.84
CA ALA A 163 -0.42 -3.35 26.88
C ALA A 163 -1.08 -2.75 28.14
N PRO A 164 -0.50 -2.90 29.37
CA PRO A 164 -1.06 -2.26 30.56
C PRO A 164 -0.96 -0.73 30.55
N LEU A 165 0.01 -0.19 29.81
CA LEU A 165 0.34 1.24 29.80
C LEU A 165 -0.35 1.99 28.66
N ALA A 166 -0.48 1.35 27.50
CA ALA A 166 -1.06 1.95 26.31
C ALA A 166 -1.79 0.92 25.45
N ARG A 167 -2.86 1.38 24.78
CA ARG A 167 -3.61 0.57 23.84
C ARG A 167 -2.95 0.65 22.46
N VAL A 168 -2.12 -0.34 22.18
CA VAL A 168 -1.31 -0.40 20.95
C VAL A 168 -2.05 -1.21 19.88
N ARG A 169 -2.24 -0.62 18.70
CA ARG A 169 -2.80 -1.32 17.52
C ARG A 169 -1.72 -1.91 16.61
N ALA A 170 -0.53 -1.30 16.58
CA ALA A 170 0.61 -1.79 15.80
C ALA A 170 1.95 -1.34 16.41
N ALA A 171 3.02 -2.07 16.10
CA ALA A 171 4.38 -1.69 16.47
C ALA A 171 5.31 -1.81 15.25
N ILE A 172 6.11 -0.77 15.01
CA ILE A 172 7.07 -0.70 13.92
C ILE A 172 8.47 -0.70 14.55
N PHE A 173 9.24 -1.75 14.27
CA PHE A 173 10.58 -1.93 14.83
C PHE A 173 11.63 -1.38 13.86
N LEU A 174 12.19 -0.22 14.18
CA LEU A 174 13.27 0.43 13.45
C LEU A 174 14.62 0.18 14.13
N PRO A 175 15.76 0.47 13.50
CA PRO A 175 17.09 0.05 13.98
C PRO A 175 17.53 0.61 15.32
N ALA A 176 17.01 1.76 15.73
CA ALA A 176 17.24 2.37 17.04
C ALA A 176 15.94 2.65 17.81
N TRP A 177 14.78 2.58 17.15
CA TRP A 177 13.51 3.04 17.70
C TRP A 177 12.44 1.96 17.57
N THR A 178 11.45 2.02 18.45
CA THR A 178 10.19 1.31 18.30
C THR A 178 9.09 2.36 18.24
N ILE A 179 8.35 2.38 17.14
CA ILE A 179 7.18 3.25 17.00
C ILE A 179 5.94 2.42 17.35
N PHE A 180 5.26 2.79 18.43
CA PHE A 180 3.98 2.23 18.82
C PHE A 180 2.86 3.08 18.23
N GLU A 181 2.03 2.47 17.39
CA GLU A 181 0.77 3.08 16.98
C GLU A 181 -0.29 2.80 18.04
N LEU A 182 -0.82 3.88 18.62
CA LEU A 182 -1.89 3.84 19.60
C LEU A 182 -3.24 3.80 18.89
N GLU A 183 -4.21 3.13 19.50
CA GLU A 183 -5.60 3.13 19.04
C GLU A 183 -6.17 4.55 19.14
N PHE A 184 -6.74 5.05 18.04
CA PHE A 184 -7.36 6.38 18.00
C PHE A 184 -8.87 6.23 18.14
N GLY A 185 -9.51 7.13 18.90
CA GLY A 185 -10.95 7.11 19.12
C GLY A 185 -11.44 6.09 20.15
N ASP A 186 -10.54 5.52 20.96
CA ASP A 186 -10.87 4.59 22.05
C ASP A 186 -11.27 5.29 23.36
N GLY A 187 -11.32 6.63 23.35
CA GLY A 187 -11.60 7.47 24.51
C GLY A 187 -10.43 7.65 25.48
N ARG A 188 -9.24 7.07 25.20
CA ARG A 188 -8.04 7.27 26.01
C ARG A 188 -7.28 8.51 25.55
N SER A 189 -6.85 9.31 26.50
CA SER A 189 -5.86 10.37 26.30
C SER A 189 -4.58 10.00 27.04
N TYR A 190 -3.45 10.37 26.45
CA TYR A 190 -2.13 10.20 27.07
C TYR A 190 -1.55 11.59 27.29
N GLU A 191 -1.10 11.87 28.51
CA GLU A 191 -0.44 13.13 28.81
C GLU A 191 0.95 13.18 28.17
N LYS A 192 1.47 14.39 27.99
CA LYS A 192 2.85 14.59 27.55
C LYS A 192 3.79 13.91 28.55
N GLN A 193 4.78 13.17 28.05
CA GLN A 193 5.75 12.44 28.89
C GLN A 193 5.12 11.40 29.86
N SER A 194 3.96 10.84 29.54
CA SER A 194 3.29 9.81 30.37
C SER A 194 3.72 8.38 30.08
N LEU A 195 4.28 8.10 28.89
CA LEU A 195 4.60 6.75 28.44
C LEU A 195 6.11 6.47 28.47
N PRO A 196 6.54 5.19 28.57
CA PRO A 196 7.95 4.81 28.56
C PRO A 196 8.70 5.41 27.37
N GLY A 197 9.78 6.14 27.63
CA GLY A 197 10.69 6.62 26.58
C GLY A 197 11.64 5.55 26.08
N VAL A 198 11.73 4.43 26.79
CA VAL A 198 12.53 3.26 26.46
C VAL A 198 11.66 2.01 26.64
N VAL A 199 11.67 1.12 25.65
CA VAL A 199 11.04 -0.21 25.72
C VAL A 199 11.98 -1.23 25.11
N ALA A 200 12.29 -2.31 25.84
CA ALA A 200 13.24 -3.34 25.43
C ALA A 200 14.64 -2.77 25.06
N GLY A 201 15.09 -1.76 25.81
CA GLY A 201 16.37 -1.09 25.58
C GLY A 201 16.44 -0.22 24.32
N ARG A 202 15.30 0.12 23.71
CA ARG A 202 15.20 0.95 22.50
C ARG A 202 14.37 2.20 22.77
N THR A 203 14.67 3.30 22.09
CA THR A 203 13.83 4.50 22.18
C THR A 203 12.41 4.16 21.73
N ALA A 204 11.43 4.43 22.58
CA ALA A 204 10.03 4.23 22.27
C ALA A 204 9.41 5.56 21.85
N LEU A 205 8.72 5.54 20.72
CA LEU A 205 8.01 6.68 20.14
C LEU A 205 6.55 6.26 19.93
N TYR A 206 5.65 7.23 20.02
CA TYR A 206 4.21 6.95 19.99
C TYR A 206 3.54 7.75 18.89
N HIS A 207 2.81 7.07 18.02
CA HIS A 207 1.92 7.71 17.06
C HIS A 207 0.48 7.54 17.52
N HIS A 208 -0.24 8.65 17.68
CA HIS A 208 -1.63 8.65 18.16
C HIS A 208 -2.47 9.54 17.26
N GLY A 209 -2.80 9.00 16.10
CA GLY A 209 -3.59 9.68 15.08
C GLY A 209 -4.55 8.73 14.40
N ASP A 210 -5.58 9.31 13.80
CA ASP A 210 -6.58 8.63 12.99
C ASP A 210 -5.94 7.79 11.88
N LYS A 211 -4.98 8.38 11.16
CA LYS A 211 -4.24 7.74 10.08
C LYS A 211 -3.08 6.89 10.61
N PRO A 212 -2.72 5.77 9.95
CA PRO A 212 -1.54 4.98 10.30
C PRO A 212 -0.25 5.81 10.18
N PHE A 213 0.76 5.50 10.99
CA PHE A 213 2.05 6.19 10.92
C PHE A 213 2.69 6.04 9.54
N THR A 214 2.54 4.86 8.93
CA THR A 214 3.03 4.56 7.57
C THR A 214 2.41 5.45 6.48
N SER A 215 1.26 6.07 6.73
CA SER A 215 0.66 7.04 5.82
C SER A 215 1.34 8.41 5.87
N LEU A 216 2.00 8.73 6.99
CA LEU A 216 2.80 9.96 7.19
C LEU A 216 4.21 9.81 6.61
N THR A 217 4.67 8.57 6.40
CA THR A 217 5.96 8.26 5.77
C THR A 217 5.83 7.95 4.29
N ARG A 218 4.60 7.89 3.74
CA ARG A 218 4.42 7.98 2.29
C ARG A 218 4.80 9.41 1.90
N PRO A 219 5.66 9.59 0.89
CA PRO A 219 6.02 10.93 0.44
C PRO A 219 4.74 11.75 0.25
N HIS A 220 4.60 12.85 1.00
CA HIS A 220 3.58 13.87 0.79
C HIS A 220 3.88 14.62 -0.52
N PHE A 221 3.91 13.90 -1.64
CA PHE A 221 3.95 14.48 -2.98
C PHE A 221 2.57 14.60 -3.62
N ILE A 222 1.50 14.21 -2.92
CA ILE A 222 0.14 14.52 -3.35
C ILE A 222 -0.53 15.32 -2.25
N ASP A 223 -0.29 16.63 -2.27
CA ASP A 223 -1.20 17.58 -1.66
C ASP A 223 -2.49 17.58 -2.50
N LEU A 224 -3.49 16.84 -2.05
CA LEU A 224 -4.81 16.80 -2.68
C LEU A 224 -5.50 18.18 -2.70
N SER A 225 -5.08 19.13 -1.85
CA SER A 225 -5.60 20.51 -1.83
C SER A 225 -4.93 21.43 -2.85
N GLN A 226 -3.76 21.05 -3.38
CA GLN A 226 -3.19 21.66 -4.59
C GLN A 226 -3.72 21.07 -5.90
N VAL A 227 -4.59 20.07 -5.83
CA VAL A 227 -5.44 19.67 -6.97
C VAL A 227 -6.65 20.63 -7.04
N SER A 228 -6.34 21.92 -7.15
CA SER A 228 -7.32 22.95 -7.49
C SER A 228 -7.26 23.20 -9.00
N ALA A 229 -7.70 22.22 -9.77
CA ALA A 229 -8.21 22.37 -11.13
C ALA A 229 -8.73 21.01 -11.60
N ALA A 230 -9.81 21.00 -12.37
CA ALA A 230 -10.24 19.87 -13.19
C ALA A 230 -9.26 19.61 -14.36
N GLY A 231 -7.96 19.54 -14.06
CA GLY A 231 -6.86 19.39 -15.01
C GLY A 231 -5.77 18.50 -14.42
N ALA A 232 -5.58 17.34 -15.05
CA ALA A 232 -4.41 16.47 -15.03
C ALA A 232 -3.65 16.33 -13.69
N ALA A 233 -4.19 15.53 -12.78
CA ALA A 233 -3.30 14.63 -12.03
C ALA A 233 -2.45 13.83 -13.06
N PRO A 234 -1.20 13.45 -12.78
CA PRO A 234 -0.47 12.52 -13.65
C PRO A 234 -1.27 11.21 -13.72
N GLN A 235 -2.02 11.08 -14.81
CA GLN A 235 -2.83 9.92 -15.11
C GLN A 235 -1.95 8.99 -15.93
N ASP A 236 -2.10 7.69 -15.68
CA ASP A 236 -1.47 6.68 -16.49
C ASP A 236 -2.08 6.71 -17.91
N ASP A 237 -1.29 7.21 -18.86
CA ASP A 237 -1.62 7.37 -20.27
C ASP A 237 -0.98 6.27 -21.15
N SER A 238 -0.34 5.28 -20.52
CA SER A 238 0.28 4.19 -21.25
C SER A 238 -0.77 3.26 -21.83
N ASN A 239 -0.70 3.05 -23.15
CA ASN A 239 -1.52 2.05 -23.82
C ASN A 239 -0.91 0.65 -23.61
N TYR A 240 -1.42 -0.07 -22.62
CA TYR A 240 -0.95 -1.40 -22.26
C TYR A 240 -1.36 -2.48 -23.25
N LEU A 241 -2.39 -2.28 -24.07
CA LEU A 241 -2.71 -3.21 -25.17
C LEU A 241 -1.58 -3.29 -26.19
N ARG A 242 -0.90 -2.17 -26.43
CA ARG A 242 0.20 -2.08 -27.41
C ARG A 242 1.56 -2.47 -26.85
N ARG A 243 1.72 -2.48 -25.52
CA ARG A 243 3.01 -2.66 -24.84
C ARG A 243 3.11 -3.91 -23.98
N SER A 244 1.99 -4.41 -23.45
CA SER A 244 1.95 -5.51 -22.49
C SER A 244 0.54 -6.14 -22.41
N VAL A 245 -0.08 -6.18 -21.22
CA VAL A 245 -1.37 -6.81 -20.94
C VAL A 245 -2.20 -5.87 -20.06
N LEU A 246 -3.50 -5.73 -20.33
CA LEU A 246 -4.45 -5.03 -19.47
C LEU A 246 -4.72 -5.83 -18.18
N THR A 247 -4.82 -5.11 -17.06
CA THR A 247 -5.09 -5.71 -15.76
C THR A 247 -6.09 -4.86 -14.97
N PRO A 248 -6.74 -5.43 -13.93
CA PRO A 248 -7.51 -4.66 -12.96
C PRO A 248 -6.69 -3.47 -12.43
N GLY A 249 -7.32 -2.29 -12.40
CA GLY A 249 -6.72 -1.02 -12.01
C GLY A 249 -6.18 -0.17 -13.17
N CYS A 250 -6.03 -0.72 -14.37
CA CYS A 250 -5.64 0.06 -15.55
C CYS A 250 -6.72 1.11 -15.89
N ARG A 251 -6.30 2.32 -16.29
CA ARG A 251 -7.20 3.39 -16.71
C ARG A 251 -8.04 2.99 -17.92
N ILE A 252 -9.31 3.37 -17.92
CA ILE A 252 -10.21 3.32 -19.09
C ILE A 252 -11.04 4.59 -19.16
N GLU A 253 -11.59 4.87 -20.34
CA GLU A 253 -12.38 6.08 -20.59
C GLU A 253 -13.61 5.74 -21.44
N SER A 254 -14.72 6.42 -21.18
CA SER A 254 -15.91 6.31 -22.01
C SER A 254 -15.70 6.96 -23.38
N GLY A 255 -16.47 6.52 -24.37
CA GLY A 255 -16.67 7.30 -25.59
C GLY A 255 -17.30 8.67 -25.31
N PHE A 256 -17.43 9.46 -26.36
CA PHE A 256 -18.14 10.73 -26.34
C PHE A 256 -19.64 10.53 -26.28
N GLY A 257 -20.36 11.49 -25.68
CA GLY A 257 -21.81 11.48 -25.70
C GLY A 257 -22.39 11.62 -27.11
N LEU A 258 -23.67 11.29 -27.25
CA LEU A 258 -24.35 11.36 -28.55
C LEU A 258 -24.28 12.76 -29.16
N PRO A 259 -24.07 12.88 -30.49
CA PRO A 259 -24.08 14.16 -31.20
C PRO A 259 -25.38 14.93 -30.95
N GLY A 260 -25.28 16.23 -30.67
CA GLY A 260 -26.43 17.10 -30.40
C GLY A 260 -26.95 17.04 -28.95
N THR A 261 -26.27 16.33 -28.04
CA THR A 261 -26.62 16.32 -26.60
C THR A 261 -25.70 17.23 -25.78
N PRO A 262 -26.11 17.71 -24.58
CA PRO A 262 -25.23 18.46 -23.67
C PRO A 262 -23.99 17.69 -23.18
N THR A 263 -23.93 16.40 -23.48
CA THR A 263 -22.85 15.45 -23.16
C THR A 263 -21.99 15.10 -24.37
N GLU A 264 -22.24 15.68 -25.55
CA GLU A 264 -21.54 15.36 -26.80
C GLU A 264 -20.01 15.40 -26.65
N PHE A 265 -19.47 16.41 -25.95
CA PHE A 265 -18.03 16.52 -25.71
C PHE A 265 -17.58 16.04 -24.34
N LYS A 266 -18.46 15.31 -23.62
CA LYS A 266 -18.17 14.79 -22.30
C LYS A 266 -17.83 13.31 -22.39
N ASN A 267 -16.74 12.95 -21.77
CA ASN A 267 -16.34 11.59 -21.46
C ASN A 267 -16.01 11.52 -19.96
N ALA A 268 -15.91 10.30 -19.44
CA ALA A 268 -15.48 10.06 -18.07
C ALA A 268 -14.42 8.97 -18.05
N ALA A 269 -13.45 9.12 -17.15
CA ALA A 269 -12.39 8.15 -16.96
C ALA A 269 -12.53 7.43 -15.63
N THR A 270 -12.26 6.13 -15.64
CA THR A 270 -12.29 5.25 -14.48
C THR A 270 -11.20 4.19 -14.62
N ALA A 271 -11.28 3.11 -13.84
CA ALA A 271 -10.36 1.99 -13.91
C ALA A 271 -11.07 0.68 -14.26
N CYS A 272 -10.36 -0.21 -14.97
CA CYS A 272 -10.74 -1.60 -15.17
C CYS A 272 -10.93 -2.28 -13.81
N GLY A 273 -12.07 -2.95 -13.63
CA GLY A 273 -12.21 -3.96 -12.58
C GLY A 273 -11.67 -5.30 -13.05
N ILE A 274 -12.39 -6.37 -12.75
CA ILE A 274 -11.97 -7.75 -13.00
C ILE A 274 -12.70 -8.36 -14.20
N ARG A 275 -12.03 -9.26 -14.91
CA ARG A 275 -12.70 -10.12 -15.90
C ARG A 275 -13.44 -11.23 -15.17
N ILE A 276 -14.70 -11.43 -15.50
CA ILE A 276 -15.55 -12.50 -14.97
C ILE A 276 -16.04 -13.36 -16.12
N ARG A 277 -16.29 -14.62 -15.85
CA ARG A 277 -16.82 -15.59 -16.80
C ARG A 277 -18.08 -16.24 -16.25
N ASN A 278 -19.13 -16.38 -17.06
CA ASN A 278 -20.32 -17.12 -16.65
C ASN A 278 -20.19 -18.63 -16.94
N LEU A 279 -21.21 -19.39 -16.51
CA LEU A 279 -21.28 -20.84 -16.75
C LEU A 279 -21.37 -21.22 -18.23
N ALA A 280 -21.82 -20.29 -19.11
CA ALA A 280 -21.83 -20.49 -20.56
C ALA A 280 -20.48 -20.17 -21.22
N GLY A 281 -19.49 -19.74 -20.44
CA GLY A 281 -18.15 -19.40 -20.92
C GLY A 281 -18.02 -17.96 -21.43
N GLU A 282 -19.07 -17.15 -21.35
CA GLU A 282 -19.03 -15.75 -21.76
C GLU A 282 -18.21 -14.94 -20.76
N GLU A 283 -17.32 -14.09 -21.27
CA GLU A 283 -16.43 -13.26 -20.45
C GLU A 283 -16.83 -11.79 -20.53
N MET A 284 -16.81 -11.12 -19.39
CA MET A 284 -17.11 -9.68 -19.27
C MET A 284 -16.11 -9.03 -18.32
N LEU A 285 -15.82 -7.75 -18.51
CA LEU A 285 -15.02 -6.92 -17.61
C LEU A 285 -15.95 -6.08 -16.73
N THR A 286 -15.75 -6.08 -15.41
CA THR A 286 -16.49 -5.17 -14.52
C THR A 286 -15.87 -3.78 -14.53
N VAL A 287 -16.68 -2.73 -14.52
CA VAL A 287 -16.24 -1.33 -14.43
C VAL A 287 -17.22 -0.54 -13.55
N ALA A 288 -16.87 0.67 -13.14
CA ALA A 288 -17.80 1.53 -12.39
C ALA A 288 -18.85 2.15 -13.33
N ASN A 289 -20.14 2.02 -13.01
CA ASN A 289 -21.23 2.47 -13.87
C ASN A 289 -21.21 4.00 -14.11
N HIS A 290 -20.89 4.79 -13.08
CA HIS A 290 -20.81 6.24 -13.21
C HIS A 290 -19.77 6.72 -14.24
N GLY A 291 -18.82 5.85 -14.62
CA GLY A 291 -17.84 6.14 -15.67
C GLY A 291 -18.39 6.08 -17.10
N PHE A 292 -19.61 5.55 -17.31
CA PHE A 292 -20.13 5.25 -18.65
C PHE A 292 -21.58 5.75 -18.85
N LEU A 293 -21.95 6.83 -18.16
CA LEU A 293 -23.31 7.39 -18.26
C LEU A 293 -23.61 8.06 -19.61
N SER A 294 -22.58 8.44 -20.36
CA SER A 294 -22.70 9.20 -21.62
C SER A 294 -22.43 8.36 -22.87
N SER A 295 -21.73 7.24 -22.75
CA SER A 295 -21.42 6.33 -23.85
C SER A 295 -21.20 4.92 -23.32
N GLU A 296 -21.62 3.94 -24.09
CA GLU A 296 -21.37 2.52 -23.83
C GLU A 296 -19.96 2.10 -24.31
N GLU A 297 -19.32 2.89 -25.17
CA GLU A 297 -17.98 2.57 -25.69
C GLU A 297 -16.92 2.72 -24.60
N VAL A 298 -15.98 1.78 -24.55
CA VAL A 298 -14.89 1.74 -23.56
C VAL A 298 -13.54 1.77 -24.27
N TYR A 299 -12.75 2.79 -23.97
CA TYR A 299 -11.43 3.01 -24.55
C TYR A 299 -10.32 2.83 -23.52
N HIS A 300 -9.15 2.42 -24.00
CA HIS A 300 -7.91 2.42 -23.22
C HIS A 300 -6.76 3.10 -23.98
N PRO A 301 -6.02 4.02 -23.34
CA PRO A 301 -6.31 4.66 -22.05
C PRO A 301 -7.31 5.81 -22.17
N PHE A 302 -7.55 6.31 -23.39
CA PHE A 302 -8.39 7.47 -23.68
C PHE A 302 -9.07 7.36 -25.05
N VAL A 303 -10.22 8.01 -25.21
CA VAL A 303 -11.02 8.00 -26.45
C VAL A 303 -10.27 8.67 -27.62
N ASN A 304 -9.49 9.72 -27.35
CA ASN A 304 -8.74 10.48 -28.34
C ASN A 304 -7.32 9.92 -28.57
N GLY A 305 -7.22 8.75 -29.18
CA GLY A 305 -5.94 8.14 -29.58
C GLY A 305 -5.56 6.84 -28.86
N GLY A 306 -6.39 6.37 -27.93
CA GLY A 306 -6.37 5.02 -27.41
C GLY A 306 -7.07 4.02 -28.33
N ASP A 307 -7.20 2.78 -27.87
CA ASP A 307 -7.89 1.71 -28.57
C ASP A 307 -9.27 1.45 -27.94
N LEU A 308 -10.29 1.20 -28.77
CA LEU A 308 -11.57 0.69 -28.30
C LEU A 308 -11.38 -0.74 -27.77
N ILE A 309 -11.67 -0.95 -26.50
CA ILE A 309 -11.44 -2.23 -25.82
C ILE A 309 -12.72 -3.03 -25.58
N GLY A 310 -13.89 -2.40 -25.67
CA GLY A 310 -15.16 -3.07 -25.51
C GLY A 310 -16.34 -2.10 -25.42
N GLU A 311 -17.52 -2.66 -25.16
CA GLU A 311 -18.77 -1.93 -24.99
C GLU A 311 -19.47 -2.39 -23.71
N VAL A 312 -20.08 -1.45 -22.97
CA VAL A 312 -20.97 -1.75 -21.85
C VAL A 312 -22.21 -2.45 -22.39
N VAL A 313 -22.45 -3.67 -21.94
CA VAL A 313 -23.62 -4.48 -22.35
C VAL A 313 -24.64 -4.65 -21.23
N ASP A 314 -24.26 -4.32 -20.00
CA ASP A 314 -25.11 -4.45 -18.83
C ASP A 314 -24.71 -3.44 -17.75
N ALA A 315 -25.68 -2.65 -17.28
CA ALA A 315 -25.48 -1.65 -16.24
C ALA A 315 -26.31 -1.99 -14.99
N ARG A 316 -25.72 -1.74 -13.81
CA ARG A 316 -26.35 -1.87 -12.49
C ARG A 316 -26.15 -0.56 -11.72
N PRO A 317 -26.90 0.50 -12.04
CA PRO A 317 -26.72 1.82 -11.45
C PRO A 317 -26.80 1.83 -9.93
N GLU A 318 -27.64 0.99 -9.35
CA GLU A 318 -27.84 0.85 -7.90
C GLU A 318 -26.63 0.29 -7.15
N LEU A 319 -25.73 -0.42 -7.84
CA LEU A 319 -24.47 -0.95 -7.29
C LEU A 319 -23.25 -0.17 -7.77
N ASP A 320 -23.45 0.80 -8.66
CA ASP A 320 -22.40 1.49 -9.39
C ASP A 320 -21.46 0.54 -10.16
N ILE A 321 -22.02 -0.51 -10.77
CA ILE A 321 -21.28 -1.52 -11.55
C ILE A 321 -21.84 -1.61 -12.97
N ALA A 322 -20.97 -1.69 -13.97
CA ALA A 322 -21.31 -2.05 -15.34
C ALA A 322 -20.43 -3.22 -15.84
N LEU A 323 -20.95 -4.01 -16.78
CA LEU A 323 -20.26 -5.12 -17.42
C LEU A 323 -19.95 -4.76 -18.88
N VAL A 324 -18.69 -4.93 -19.24
CA VAL A 324 -18.14 -4.59 -20.55
C VAL A 324 -17.82 -5.87 -21.30
N LYS A 325 -18.36 -6.00 -22.50
CA LYS A 325 -17.96 -7.05 -23.44
C LYS A 325 -16.69 -6.60 -24.15
N LEU A 326 -15.57 -7.22 -23.82
CA LEU A 326 -14.28 -6.89 -24.43
C LEU A 326 -14.25 -7.30 -25.91
N THR A 327 -13.55 -6.53 -26.74
CA THR A 327 -13.18 -6.95 -28.10
C THR A 327 -12.28 -8.20 -28.03
N PRO A 328 -12.24 -9.05 -29.08
CA PRO A 328 -11.39 -10.24 -29.07
C PRO A 328 -9.91 -9.92 -28.77
N ALA A 329 -9.39 -8.84 -29.34
CA ALA A 329 -8.02 -8.37 -29.12
C ALA A 329 -7.80 -7.98 -27.65
N ALA A 330 -8.69 -7.15 -27.08
CA ALA A 330 -8.57 -6.72 -25.70
C ALA A 330 -8.76 -7.88 -24.71
N SER A 331 -9.69 -8.80 -24.98
CA SER A 331 -9.88 -9.99 -24.12
C SER A 331 -8.65 -10.90 -24.12
N SER A 332 -8.03 -11.14 -25.29
CA SER A 332 -6.80 -11.94 -25.37
C SER A 332 -5.62 -11.31 -24.63
N SER A 333 -5.63 -9.98 -24.51
CA SER A 333 -4.61 -9.18 -23.82
C SER A 333 -5.10 -8.66 -22.46
N PHE A 334 -6.09 -9.29 -21.85
CA PHE A 334 -6.53 -8.99 -20.48
C PHE A 334 -6.22 -10.16 -19.54
N THR A 335 -5.72 -9.85 -18.35
CA THR A 335 -5.51 -10.84 -17.30
C THR A 335 -5.94 -10.35 -15.93
N ASN A 336 -6.60 -11.24 -15.18
CA ASN A 336 -6.83 -11.05 -13.75
C ASN A 336 -5.56 -11.28 -12.92
N SER A 337 -4.34 -11.40 -13.49
CA SER A 337 -3.17 -11.81 -12.70
C SER A 337 -2.83 -10.89 -11.49
N THR A 338 -3.24 -9.61 -11.53
CA THR A 338 -3.16 -8.67 -10.39
C THR A 338 -4.29 -8.86 -9.36
N PHE A 339 -5.30 -9.65 -9.68
CA PHE A 339 -6.48 -10.00 -8.91
C PHE A 339 -6.58 -11.53 -8.67
N LYS A 340 -6.31 -12.01 -7.46
CA LYS A 340 -6.50 -13.44 -7.15
C LYS A 340 -7.84 -13.72 -6.46
N PRO A 341 -8.72 -14.57 -7.03
CA PRO A 341 -9.99 -14.94 -6.42
C PRO A 341 -9.77 -16.10 -5.45
N SER A 342 -9.24 -15.86 -4.25
CA SER A 342 -9.11 -16.99 -3.31
C SER A 342 -10.44 -17.42 -2.67
N HIS A 343 -11.54 -16.67 -2.79
CA HIS A 343 -12.89 -17.16 -2.46
C HIS A 343 -13.99 -16.42 -3.20
N LEU A 344 -14.09 -16.63 -4.52
CA LEU A 344 -15.39 -16.53 -5.20
C LEU A 344 -15.82 -17.95 -5.51
N LEU A 345 -16.47 -18.62 -4.54
CA LEU A 345 -17.24 -19.81 -4.87
C LEU A 345 -18.60 -19.75 -4.20
N ALA A 346 -19.60 -19.85 -5.08
CA ALA A 346 -20.86 -20.51 -4.85
C ALA A 346 -21.47 -20.25 -3.47
N SER A 347 -22.35 -19.23 -3.39
CA SER A 347 -23.41 -19.27 -2.39
C SER A 347 -24.24 -20.55 -2.62
N SER A 348 -23.91 -21.60 -1.88
CA SER A 348 -24.79 -22.75 -1.67
C SER A 348 -25.88 -22.33 -0.68
N LYS A 349 -26.75 -21.42 -1.13
CA LYS A 349 -28.16 -21.22 -0.79
C LYS A 349 -28.58 -19.84 -1.33
N PRO A 350 -29.54 -19.79 -2.26
CA PRO A 350 -29.97 -18.53 -2.84
C PRO A 350 -30.71 -17.67 -1.79
N PRO A 351 -30.54 -16.34 -1.78
CA PRO A 351 -31.59 -15.49 -1.24
C PRO A 351 -32.85 -15.74 -2.09
N LYS A 352 -33.98 -16.00 -1.43
CA LYS A 352 -35.26 -16.18 -2.13
C LYS A 352 -35.61 -14.87 -2.83
N TYR A 353 -35.40 -14.78 -4.14
CA TYR A 353 -36.02 -13.76 -4.97
C TYR A 353 -36.53 -14.34 -6.28
N SER A 354 -37.71 -13.87 -6.62
CA SER A 354 -38.56 -14.24 -7.74
C SER A 354 -37.88 -14.03 -9.08
N LYS A 355 -38.13 -14.99 -9.98
CA LYS A 355 -37.90 -15.00 -11.43
C LYS A 355 -37.63 -13.64 -12.07
N ALA A 356 -36.39 -13.40 -12.48
CA ALA A 356 -36.03 -13.03 -13.85
C ALA A 356 -34.49 -13.13 -14.02
N HIS A 357 -34.04 -14.12 -14.80
CA HIS A 357 -32.75 -14.16 -15.51
C HIS A 357 -31.50 -14.31 -14.62
N GLY A 358 -31.40 -15.46 -13.92
CA GLY A 358 -30.23 -15.82 -13.12
C GLY A 358 -29.09 -16.41 -13.96
N VAL A 359 -28.06 -15.61 -14.23
CA VAL A 359 -26.76 -16.08 -14.74
C VAL A 359 -25.72 -15.95 -13.62
N LYS A 360 -25.02 -17.06 -13.31
CA LYS A 360 -23.92 -17.06 -12.33
C LYS A 360 -22.61 -16.71 -13.02
N TRP A 361 -21.89 -15.76 -12.44
CA TRP A 361 -20.57 -15.30 -12.89
C TRP A 361 -19.49 -15.67 -11.86
N THR A 362 -18.31 -16.04 -12.35
CA THR A 362 -17.12 -16.41 -11.55
C THR A 362 -15.90 -15.66 -12.07
N ALA A 363 -15.02 -15.18 -11.19
CA ALA A 363 -13.82 -14.42 -11.55
C ALA A 363 -12.61 -15.30 -11.91
#